data_AF-A0A7S3HWI8-F1
#
_entry.id   AF-A0A7S3HWI8-F1
#
_cell.length_a   1.000
_cell.length_b   1.000
_cell.length_c   1.000
_cell.angle_alpha   90.00
_cell.angle_beta   90.00
_cell.angle_gamma   90.00
#
_symmetry.space_group_name_H-M   'P 1'
#
loop_
_entity.id
_entity.type
_entity.pdbx_description
1 polymer ?
#
loop_
_entity_poly.entity_id
_entity_poly.type
_entity_poly.pdbx_seq_one_letter_code
_entity_poly.pdbx_strand_id
1 'polypeptide(L)'
;MMDLLEEFEMQEICPNCAVIILPRSRHCFICNRCVDRFDHHCQWLNNCVGRRNHPYFLGFVLVQAVYLFFVASTLVRFYVDLISVSKEDRLDSTCDYNQKHWAELCFIVQ
;
A
#
# COMPACT_ATOMS: atom_id res chain seq x y z
N MET A 1 23.10 -46.33 -9.40
CA MET A 1 21.71 -45.90 -9.02
C MET A 1 21.60 -45.70 -7.52
N MET A 2 22.29 -46.52 -6.70
CA MET A 2 22.45 -46.23 -5.28
C MET A 2 23.34 -44.99 -5.02
N ASP A 3 24.21 -44.63 -5.97
CA ASP A 3 25.15 -43.49 -5.83
C ASP A 3 24.48 -42.11 -5.87
N LEU A 4 23.30 -41.99 -6.48
CA LEU A 4 22.52 -40.73 -6.52
C LEU A 4 21.79 -40.42 -5.20
N LEU A 5 21.64 -41.42 -4.33
CA LEU A 5 20.96 -41.27 -3.04
C LEU A 5 21.95 -40.97 -1.90
N GLU A 6 23.26 -41.15 -2.11
CA GLU A 6 24.29 -40.78 -1.13
C GLU A 6 24.69 -39.30 -1.18
N GLU A 7 24.39 -38.59 -2.27
CA GLU A 7 24.84 -37.21 -2.47
C GLU A 7 23.85 -36.14 -1.98
N PHE A 8 22.58 -36.51 -1.74
CA PHE A 8 21.57 -35.58 -1.23
C PHE A 8 21.32 -35.83 0.27
N GLU A 9 21.54 -34.81 1.11
CA GLU A 9 21.19 -34.88 2.53
C GLU A 9 19.66 -34.98 2.68
N MET A 10 19.15 -35.71 3.69
CA MET A 10 17.70 -35.87 3.93
C MET A 10 16.95 -34.52 4.05
N GLN A 11 17.63 -33.42 4.40
CA GLN A 11 17.06 -32.07 4.41
C GLN A 11 16.68 -31.54 3.01
N GLU A 12 17.12 -32.17 1.94
CA GLU A 12 16.89 -31.75 0.56
C GLU A 12 15.67 -32.42 -0.07
N ILE A 13 14.92 -33.24 0.68
CA ILE A 13 13.67 -33.85 0.19
C ILE A 13 12.49 -33.25 0.95
N CYS A 14 11.49 -32.75 0.22
CA CYS A 14 10.24 -32.33 0.83
C CYS A 14 9.39 -33.55 1.24
N PRO A 15 8.99 -33.70 2.51
CA PRO A 15 8.22 -34.86 2.96
C PRO A 15 6.78 -34.87 2.41
N ASN A 16 6.20 -33.71 2.11
CA ASN A 16 4.84 -33.59 1.59
C ASN A 16 4.75 -33.86 0.08
N CYS A 17 5.77 -33.44 -0.68
CA CYS A 17 5.78 -33.56 -2.13
C CYS A 17 6.63 -34.73 -2.64
N ALA A 18 7.47 -35.33 -1.78
CA ALA A 18 8.46 -36.35 -2.14
C ALA A 18 9.35 -35.92 -3.33
N VAL A 19 9.72 -34.64 -3.39
CA VAL A 19 10.62 -34.07 -4.40
C VAL A 19 11.88 -33.53 -3.75
N ILE A 20 12.98 -33.58 -4.49
CA ILE A 20 14.22 -32.89 -4.12
C ILE A 20 13.98 -31.37 -4.26
N ILE A 21 14.36 -30.62 -3.24
CA ILE A 21 14.23 -29.18 -3.15
C ILE A 21 15.60 -28.52 -3.17
N LEU A 22 15.72 -27.37 -3.84
CA LEU A 22 16.96 -26.61 -3.87
C LEU A 22 17.19 -25.89 -2.53
N PRO A 23 18.44 -25.46 -2.22
CA PRO A 23 18.71 -24.60 -1.08
C PRO A 23 17.79 -23.37 -1.05
N ARG A 24 17.18 -23.11 0.10
CA ARG A 24 16.16 -22.05 0.34
C ARG A 24 14.80 -22.26 -0.31
N SER A 25 14.53 -23.41 -0.92
CA SER A 25 13.17 -23.80 -1.27
C SER A 25 12.39 -24.24 -0.03
N ARG A 26 11.08 -23.99 0.00
CA ARG A 26 10.20 -24.50 1.08
C ARG A 26 8.85 -24.96 0.52
N HIS A 27 8.22 -25.90 1.21
CA HIS A 27 6.83 -26.29 0.93
C HIS A 27 5.87 -25.26 1.53
N CYS A 28 4.95 -24.74 0.73
CA CYS A 28 3.85 -23.93 1.22
C CYS A 28 2.61 -24.82 1.38
N PHE A 29 2.18 -25.03 2.62
CA PHE A 29 0.99 -25.84 2.93
C PHE A 29 -0.31 -25.24 2.37
N ILE A 30 -0.38 -23.91 2.25
CA ILE A 30 -1.58 -23.22 1.72
C ILE A 30 -1.73 -23.48 0.22
N CYS A 31 -0.65 -23.37 -0.55
CA CYS A 31 -0.66 -23.67 -1.98
C CYS A 31 -0.40 -25.14 -2.31
N ASN A 32 -0.13 -25.97 -1.31
CA ASN A 32 0.26 -27.38 -1.42
C ASN A 32 1.34 -27.65 -2.48
N ARG A 33 2.40 -26.83 -2.49
CA ARG A 33 3.51 -26.97 -3.44
C ARG A 33 4.83 -26.45 -2.90
N CYS A 34 5.94 -27.02 -3.38
CA CYS A 34 7.28 -26.48 -3.14
C CYS A 34 7.54 -25.25 -3.99
N VAL A 35 8.16 -24.23 -3.38
CA VAL A 35 8.49 -22.96 -4.03
C VAL A 35 9.98 -22.71 -3.87
N ASP A 36 10.66 -22.45 -4.98
CA ASP A 36 12.09 -22.13 -5.02
C ASP A 36 12.35 -20.71 -4.50
N ARG A 37 13.42 -20.57 -3.70
CA ARG A 37 13.73 -19.39 -2.88
C ARG A 37 12.46 -18.80 -2.26
N PHE A 38 11.76 -19.63 -1.50
CA PHE A 38 10.49 -19.25 -0.89
C PHE A 38 10.71 -18.07 0.06
N ASP A 39 9.97 -17.00 -0.19
CA ASP A 39 9.91 -15.85 0.71
C ASP A 39 8.68 -15.98 1.62
N HIS A 40 7.48 -15.88 1.04
CA HIS A 40 6.23 -16.01 1.80
C HIS A 40 5.04 -16.44 0.93
N HIS A 41 3.96 -16.87 1.56
CA HIS A 41 2.65 -16.96 0.91
C HIS A 41 1.90 -15.64 1.13
N CYS A 42 1.62 -14.91 0.05
CA CYS A 42 0.93 -13.65 0.12
C CYS A 42 -0.58 -13.87 -0.05
N GLN A 43 -1.35 -13.61 1.00
CA GLN A 43 -2.81 -13.72 0.99
C GLN A 43 -3.44 -12.75 -0.01
N TRP A 44 -2.86 -11.55 -0.14
CA TRP A 44 -3.34 -10.48 -1.03
C TRP A 44 -3.24 -10.85 -2.51
N LEU A 45 -2.19 -11.59 -2.88
CA LEU A 45 -2.01 -12.10 -4.24
C LEU A 45 -2.57 -13.51 -4.42
N ASN A 46 -3.07 -14.11 -3.33
CA ASN A 46 -3.45 -15.52 -3.26
C ASN A 46 -2.41 -16.45 -3.90
N ASN A 47 -1.12 -16.16 -3.66
CA ASN A 47 -0.02 -16.83 -4.33
C ASN A 47 1.28 -16.73 -3.50
N CYS A 48 2.17 -17.71 -3.68
CA CYS A 48 3.49 -17.66 -3.08
C CYS A 48 4.41 -16.68 -3.82
N VAL A 49 5.19 -15.93 -3.06
CA VAL A 49 6.30 -15.12 -3.55
C VAL A 49 7.59 -15.92 -3.37
N GLY A 50 8.35 -16.06 -4.45
CA GLY A 50 9.63 -16.75 -4.49
C GLY A 50 10.41 -16.37 -5.74
N ARG A 51 11.42 -17.17 -6.12
CA ARG A 51 12.38 -16.79 -7.18
C ARG A 51 11.72 -16.24 -8.46
N ARG A 52 10.66 -16.89 -8.95
CA ARG A 52 10.06 -16.58 -10.27
C ARG A 52 9.26 -15.29 -10.29
N ASN A 53 8.75 -14.82 -9.13
CA ASN A 53 7.87 -13.65 -9.07
C ASN A 53 8.30 -12.58 -8.07
N HIS A 54 9.39 -12.79 -7.34
CA HIS A 54 9.93 -11.78 -6.42
C HIS A 54 10.17 -10.39 -7.05
N PRO A 55 10.77 -10.24 -8.25
CA PRO A 55 10.95 -8.91 -8.84
C PRO A 55 9.62 -8.24 -9.21
N TYR A 56 8.64 -9.02 -9.69
CA TYR A 56 7.30 -8.50 -9.98
C TYR A 56 6.56 -8.08 -8.70
N PHE A 57 6.72 -8.84 -7.61
CA PHE A 57 6.18 -8.48 -6.30
C PHE A 57 6.76 -7.15 -5.80
N LEU A 58 8.08 -6.94 -5.93
CA LEU A 58 8.70 -5.66 -5.59
C LEU A 58 8.17 -4.51 -6.46
N GLY A 59 8.04 -4.73 -7.77
CA GLY A 59 7.41 -3.76 -8.68
C GLY A 59 5.98 -3.41 -8.26
N PHE A 60 5.17 -4.40 -7.90
CA PHE A 60 3.81 -4.20 -7.39
C PHE A 60 3.78 -3.33 -6.12
N VAL A 61 4.65 -3.61 -5.15
CA VAL A 61 4.73 -2.81 -3.91
C VAL A 61 5.15 -1.37 -4.20
N LEU A 62 6.10 -1.16 -5.10
CA LEU A 62 6.54 0.19 -5.51
C LEU A 62 5.42 0.96 -6.20
N VAL A 63 4.71 0.34 -7.15
CA VAL A 63 3.57 0.98 -7.82
C VAL A 63 2.48 1.33 -6.82
N GLN A 64 2.17 0.46 -5.85
CA GLN A 64 1.21 0.80 -4.80
C GLN A 64 1.68 1.95 -3.91
N ALA A 65 2.96 2.02 -3.56
CA ALA A 65 3.49 3.14 -2.79
C ALA A 65 3.33 4.47 -3.54
N VAL A 66 3.65 4.49 -4.85
CA VAL A 66 3.48 5.67 -5.70
C VAL A 66 2.01 6.05 -5.83
N TYR A 67 1.12 5.07 -6.05
CA TYR A 67 -0.32 5.30 -6.14
C TYR A 67 -0.89 5.90 -4.85
N LEU A 68 -0.53 5.34 -3.69
CA LEU A 68 -0.98 5.86 -2.39
C LEU A 68 -0.45 7.27 -2.14
N PHE A 69 0.80 7.55 -2.49
CA PHE A 69 1.36 8.90 -2.41
C PHE A 69 0.60 9.88 -3.31
N PHE A 70 0.33 9.49 -4.56
CA PHE A 70 -0.43 10.32 -5.49
C PHE A 70 -1.83 10.63 -4.95
N VAL A 71 -2.59 9.60 -4.55
CA VAL A 71 -3.93 9.78 -3.97
C VAL A 71 -3.89 10.67 -2.73
N ALA A 72 -2.99 10.41 -1.78
CA ALA A 72 -2.83 11.24 -0.60
C ALA A 72 -2.54 12.71 -0.95
N SER A 73 -1.66 12.96 -1.93
CA SER A 73 -1.36 14.32 -2.38
C SER A 73 -2.58 15.03 -2.97
N THR A 74 -3.40 14.33 -3.76
CA THR A 74 -4.63 14.91 -4.34
C THR A 74 -5.67 15.20 -3.26
N LEU A 75 -5.84 14.32 -2.28
CA LEU A 75 -6.75 14.53 -1.16
C LEU A 75 -6.32 15.70 -0.29
N VAL A 76 -5.01 15.84 -0.02
CA VAL A 76 -4.48 16.99 0.74
C VAL A 76 -4.73 18.30 -0.01
N ARG A 77 -4.48 18.35 -1.33
CA ARG A 77 -4.76 19.55 -2.13
C ARG A 77 -6.24 19.92 -2.09
N PHE A 78 -7.10 18.94 -2.34
CA PHE A 78 -8.55 19.14 -2.28
C PHE A 78 -9.00 19.65 -0.91
N TYR A 79 -8.47 19.08 0.18
CA TYR A 79 -8.78 19.53 1.53
C TYR A 79 -8.33 20.96 1.82
N VAL A 80 -7.14 21.35 1.34
CA VAL A 80 -6.64 22.73 1.45
C VAL A 80 -7.54 23.70 0.68
N ASP A 81 -7.95 23.34 -0.53
CA ASP A 81 -8.84 24.16 -1.37
C ASP A 81 -10.24 24.32 -0.72
N LEU A 82 -10.77 23.28 -0.07
CA LEU A 82 -12.02 23.40 0.68
C LEU A 82 -11.90 24.37 1.87
N ILE A 83 -10.77 24.33 2.58
CA ILE A 83 -10.53 25.25 3.70
C ILE A 83 -10.35 26.68 3.20
N SER A 84 -9.67 26.89 2.08
CA SER A 84 -9.46 28.23 1.54
C SER A 84 -10.78 28.86 1.11
N VAL A 85 -11.65 28.11 0.43
CA VAL A 85 -13.02 28.58 0.08
C VAL A 85 -13.83 28.90 1.34
N SER A 86 -13.84 28.00 2.32
CA SER A 86 -14.57 28.25 3.57
C SER A 86 -14.06 29.48 4.35
N LYS A 87 -12.76 29.79 4.23
CA LYS A 87 -12.20 31.01 4.83
C LYS A 87 -12.62 32.26 4.06
N GLU A 88 -12.63 32.21 2.73
CA GLU A 88 -13.07 33.32 1.88
C GLU A 88 -14.54 33.68 2.18
N ASP A 89 -15.43 32.69 2.18
CA ASP A 89 -16.87 32.89 2.49
C ASP A 89 -17.07 33.51 3.89
N ARG A 90 -16.24 33.12 4.87
CA ARG A 90 -16.27 33.68 6.23
C ARG A 90 -15.77 35.13 6.26
N LEU A 91 -14.74 35.46 5.50
CA LEU A 91 -14.20 36.82 5.42
C LEU A 91 -15.21 37.77 4.75
N ASP A 92 -15.80 37.35 3.64
CA ASP A 92 -16.81 38.12 2.91
C ASP A 92 -18.05 38.41 3.78
N SER A 93 -18.56 37.39 4.47
CA SER A 93 -19.69 37.55 5.39
C SER A 93 -19.36 38.47 6.59
N THR A 94 -18.12 38.44 7.10
CA THR A 94 -17.69 39.33 8.20
C THR A 94 -17.56 40.79 7.74
N CYS A 95 -17.07 41.02 6.51
CA CYS A 95 -16.97 42.35 5.92
C CYS A 95 -18.35 42.97 5.69
N ASP A 96 -19.28 42.20 5.10
CA ASP A 96 -20.66 42.62 4.88
C ASP A 96 -21.39 42.95 6.20
N TYR A 97 -21.22 42.09 7.23
CA TYR A 97 -21.77 42.36 8.57
C TYR A 97 -21.24 43.67 9.16
N ASN A 98 -19.92 43.87 9.15
CA ASN A 98 -19.32 45.09 9.70
C ASN A 98 -19.76 46.33 8.92
N GLN A 99 -19.80 46.28 7.58
CA GLN A 99 -20.23 47.42 6.76
C GLN A 99 -21.66 47.87 7.09
N LYS A 100 -22.59 46.91 7.24
CA LYS A 100 -23.97 47.19 7.65
C LYS A 100 -24.03 47.77 9.06
N HIS A 101 -23.29 47.18 10.00
CA HIS A 101 -23.28 47.63 11.38
C HIS A 101 -22.72 49.06 11.54
N TRP A 102 -21.65 49.43 10.83
CA TRP A 102 -21.13 50.80 10.85
C TRP A 102 -22.11 51.80 10.20
N ALA A 103 -22.78 51.40 9.12
CA ALA A 103 -23.82 52.23 8.50
C ALA A 103 -24.97 52.50 9.49
N GLU A 104 -25.47 51.46 10.18
CA GLU A 104 -26.52 51.60 11.20
C GLU A 104 -26.08 52.48 12.38
N LEU A 105 -24.86 52.29 12.89
CA LEU A 105 -24.33 53.14 13.95
C LEU A 105 -24.27 54.61 13.52
N CYS A 106 -23.75 54.91 12.31
CA CYS A 106 -23.73 56.27 11.77
C CYS A 106 -25.12 56.93 11.71
N PHE A 107 -26.19 56.17 11.42
CA PHE A 107 -27.56 56.68 11.44
C PHE A 107 -28.09 57.00 12.84
N ILE A 108 -27.65 56.28 13.87
CA ILE A 108 -28.14 56.45 15.26
C ILE A 108 -27.45 57.63 15.96
N VAL A 109 -26.23 58.01 15.55
CA VAL A 109 -25.46 59.10 16.17
C VAL A 109 -25.61 60.46 15.47
N GLN A 110 -26.57 60.59 14.55
CA GLN A 110 -27.00 61.87 13.95
C GLN A 110 -28.32 62.35 14.57
#